data_AF-A0AAV4FTA1-F1
#
_entry.id   AF-A0AAV4FTA1-F1
#
_cell.length_a   1.000
_cell.length_b   1.000
_cell.length_c   1.000
_cell.angle_alpha   90.00
_cell.angle_beta   90.00
_cell.angle_gamma   90.00
#
_symmetry.space_group_name_H-M   'P 1'
#
loop_
_entity.id
_entity.type
_entity.pdbx_description
1 polymer ?
#
loop_
_entity_poly.entity_id
_entity_poly.type
_entity_poly.pdbx_seq_one_letter_code
_entity_poly.pdbx_strand_id
1 'polypeptide(L)'
;MYDCNVLLSRSPCPEVVNALNYRTPPPNYLRRACCCCCYCEFPSTSSSSAAPSSPAKMGFLGLNVFRDAKSTCMFIGLVLVTYYLIMDIILFMRFRTVDIVEDSKPGPPDEVYSPFTHLSIKALMNDHTSQYVISPSAEYFDMITRFSTVFSFITPNVITFTHLFFGLVAGKFVASEHLHDRRVGVLIFQVRTWLDAFDGVVFRSQSNTHLQFQSVRNTTGYYVDTTCDALGGVFLCFGILFYLWKRFDPYKMGGGGSAGESLLPVWGSNGGKAGMNGSGGGSGGKDVLKSKSGVSDSLVITTKSGMPTNGHGGNGRGDTYYSKKYIFWKVFCFGLALAAAGKLWDITVGDFKDVLQVPMKDPKTSMLQFELCHSSTTIFLLYMWRLFEGQALLQYVLIPILIDKIWTNMYL
;
A
#
# COMPACT_ATOMS: atom_id res chain seq x y z
N MET A 1 -10.19 -54.49 11.10
CA MET A 1 -9.64 -55.01 9.83
C MET A 1 -9.43 -53.80 8.92
N TYR A 2 -8.31 -53.08 8.94
CA TYR A 2 -6.92 -53.54 8.93
C TYR A 2 -6.11 -52.92 10.08
N ASP A 3 -5.38 -53.80 10.78
CA ASP A 3 -4.29 -53.47 11.69
C ASP A 3 -3.00 -53.26 10.89
N CYS A 4 -2.22 -52.24 11.25
CA CYS A 4 -0.79 -52.20 10.91
C CYS A 4 -0.01 -51.64 12.10
N ASN A 5 0.28 -52.53 13.04
CA ASN A 5 1.30 -52.38 14.07
C ASN A 5 2.67 -52.65 13.44
N VAL A 6 3.61 -51.71 13.52
CA VAL A 6 5.04 -52.02 13.54
C VAL A 6 5.73 -51.16 14.61
N LEU A 7 6.08 -51.84 15.69
CA LEU A 7 7.11 -51.46 16.66
C LEU A 7 8.49 -51.52 16.00
N LEU A 8 9.41 -50.62 16.37
CA LEU A 8 10.73 -50.99 16.94
C LEU A 8 11.60 -49.78 17.37
N SER A 9 12.02 -49.86 18.64
CA SER A 9 13.35 -49.50 19.20
C SER A 9 13.85 -48.05 19.10
N ARG A 10 13.72 -47.20 20.13
CA ARG A 10 14.64 -47.01 21.29
C ARG A 10 16.15 -46.99 20.97
N SER A 11 16.80 -45.84 21.25
CA SER A 11 17.93 -45.70 22.18
C SER A 11 18.23 -44.21 22.49
N PRO A 12 18.82 -43.87 23.65
CA PRO A 12 18.74 -42.55 24.30
C PRO A 12 20.08 -41.78 24.32
N CYS A 13 20.05 -40.50 24.74
CA CYS A 13 21.05 -39.76 25.57
C CYS A 13 21.01 -38.24 25.28
N PRO A 14 21.45 -37.36 26.21
CA PRO A 14 20.86 -37.13 27.53
C PRO A 14 20.54 -35.65 27.79
N GLU A 15 19.74 -35.41 28.83
CA GLU A 15 19.57 -34.11 29.48
C GLU A 15 20.91 -33.54 29.98
N VAL A 16 21.12 -32.24 29.75
CA VAL A 16 22.05 -31.43 30.55
C VAL A 16 21.22 -30.33 31.19
N VAL A 17 21.10 -30.45 32.51
CA VAL A 17 20.47 -29.51 33.43
C VAL A 17 21.55 -28.63 34.07
N ASN A 18 21.23 -27.33 34.20
CA ASN A 18 21.78 -26.31 35.09
C ASN A 18 23.19 -25.74 34.86
N ALA A 19 23.24 -24.42 34.57
CA ALA A 19 24.03 -23.47 35.35
C ALA A 19 23.54 -22.02 35.11
N LEU A 20 22.68 -21.54 36.00
CA LEU A 20 22.53 -20.13 36.34
C LEU A 20 23.83 -19.67 37.02
N ASN A 21 24.52 -18.65 36.48
CA ASN A 21 25.14 -17.57 37.26
C ASN A 21 25.81 -16.50 36.37
N TYR A 22 25.34 -15.27 36.55
CA TYR A 22 26.05 -13.99 36.49
C TYR A 22 27.20 -13.79 35.48
N ARG A 23 26.96 -12.93 34.47
CA ARG A 23 27.88 -11.83 34.13
C ARG A 23 27.19 -10.72 33.33
N THR A 24 27.44 -9.51 33.79
CA THR A 24 27.09 -8.20 33.22
C THR A 24 27.69 -7.95 31.83
N PRO A 25 27.17 -6.97 31.05
CA PRO A 25 27.44 -6.85 29.62
C PRO A 25 28.70 -6.02 29.32
N PRO A 26 29.40 -6.26 28.19
CA PRO A 26 30.32 -5.28 27.62
C PRO A 26 29.68 -4.49 26.46
N PRO A 27 30.18 -3.27 26.19
CA PRO A 27 29.58 -2.33 25.24
C PRO A 27 30.05 -2.55 23.80
N ASN A 28 29.19 -2.14 22.87
CA ASN A 28 29.46 -1.57 21.55
C ASN A 28 30.87 -1.76 20.96
N TYR A 29 31.02 -2.58 19.92
CA TYR A 29 31.93 -2.29 18.80
C TYR A 29 31.55 -3.09 17.53
N LEU A 30 31.36 -2.34 16.44
CA LEU A 30 31.64 -2.69 15.03
C LEU A 30 31.12 -4.05 14.48
N ARG A 31 29.95 -4.01 13.81
CA ARG A 31 29.67 -4.87 12.64
C ARG A 31 29.36 -4.01 11.42
N ARG A 32 30.42 -3.57 10.73
CA ARG A 32 30.39 -3.36 9.28
C ARG A 32 30.92 -4.63 8.63
N ALA A 33 30.02 -5.53 8.23
CA ALA A 33 30.35 -6.54 7.23
C ALA A 33 30.18 -5.88 5.86
N CYS A 34 31.27 -5.32 5.33
CA CYS A 34 31.35 -4.97 3.92
C CYS A 34 31.40 -6.25 3.10
N CYS A 35 30.34 -6.47 2.32
CA CYS A 35 30.34 -7.40 1.21
C CYS A 35 31.10 -6.72 0.05
N CYS A 36 32.43 -6.75 0.08
CA CYS A 36 33.27 -6.46 -1.07
C CYS A 36 33.70 -7.78 -1.69
N CYS A 37 32.92 -8.25 -2.67
CA CYS A 37 33.42 -9.16 -3.69
C CYS A 37 34.41 -8.37 -4.56
N CYS A 38 35.69 -8.40 -4.18
CA CYS A 38 36.78 -8.03 -5.06
C CYS A 38 36.92 -9.12 -6.13
N TYR A 39 36.61 -8.76 -7.38
CA TYR A 39 37.10 -9.45 -8.56
C TYR A 39 38.63 -9.34 -8.56
N CYS A 40 39.33 -10.45 -8.35
CA CYS A 40 40.74 -10.59 -8.71
C CYS A 40 40.83 -10.98 -10.18
N GLU A 41 41.20 -10.04 -11.05
CA GLU A 41 41.71 -10.34 -12.39
C GLU A 41 43.16 -10.86 -12.26
N PHE A 42 43.37 -12.12 -12.62
CA PHE A 42 44.69 -12.68 -12.91
C PHE A 42 44.87 -12.70 -14.44
N PRO A 43 45.93 -12.11 -15.01
CA PRO A 43 46.24 -12.30 -16.42
C PRO A 43 47.06 -13.58 -16.58
N SER A 44 46.43 -14.66 -17.05
CA SER A 44 47.14 -15.86 -17.50
C SER A 44 47.35 -15.84 -19.01
N THR A 45 48.64 -15.86 -19.34
CA THR A 45 49.31 -16.04 -20.62
C THR A 45 48.66 -17.01 -21.61
N SER A 46 48.73 -16.60 -22.86
CA SER A 46 48.48 -17.34 -24.10
C SER A 46 49.23 -18.67 -24.18
N SER A 47 48.50 -19.75 -24.46
CA SER A 47 49.04 -20.84 -25.29
C SER A 47 47.91 -21.57 -26.03
N SER A 48 48.13 -21.70 -27.32
CA SER A 48 47.30 -22.35 -28.34
C SER A 48 47.34 -23.87 -28.22
N SER A 49 46.18 -24.52 -28.19
CA SER A 49 46.04 -25.91 -28.64
C SER A 49 44.58 -26.19 -29.05
N ALA A 50 44.44 -26.99 -30.11
CA ALA A 50 43.21 -27.24 -30.85
C ALA A 50 42.43 -28.47 -30.33
N ALA A 51 41.14 -28.49 -30.66
CA ALA A 51 40.13 -29.56 -30.55
C ALA A 51 39.43 -29.75 -29.17
N PRO A 52 38.22 -30.36 -29.09
CA PRO A 52 37.25 -30.75 -30.12
C PRO A 52 35.89 -30.02 -30.00
N SER A 53 35.05 -30.18 -31.03
CA SER A 53 33.68 -29.67 -31.15
C SER A 53 32.84 -29.89 -29.89
N SER A 54 32.55 -28.80 -29.17
CA SER A 54 31.69 -28.80 -27.99
C SER A 54 30.24 -29.13 -28.36
N PRO A 55 29.53 -29.94 -27.55
CA PRO A 55 28.10 -30.18 -27.76
C PRO A 55 27.39 -28.83 -27.67
N ALA A 56 26.51 -28.57 -28.63
CA ALA A 56 25.65 -27.40 -28.64
C ALA A 56 24.98 -27.29 -27.26
N LYS A 57 25.46 -26.36 -26.43
CA LYS A 57 24.77 -25.95 -25.22
C LYS A 57 23.47 -25.35 -25.71
N MET A 58 22.41 -26.16 -25.75
CA MET A 58 21.04 -25.66 -25.72
C MET A 58 20.95 -24.81 -24.46
N GLY A 59 21.24 -23.52 -24.63
CA GLY A 59 21.09 -22.53 -23.59
C GLY A 59 19.63 -22.57 -23.19
N PHE A 60 19.39 -23.07 -21.98
CA PHE A 60 18.08 -23.06 -21.37
C PHE A 60 17.66 -21.58 -21.26
N LEU A 61 16.91 -21.12 -22.26
CA LEU A 61 16.58 -19.72 -22.57
C LEU A 61 15.71 -19.05 -21.48
N GLY A 62 15.45 -19.71 -20.36
CA GLY A 62 14.43 -19.31 -19.39
C GLY A 62 14.90 -18.71 -18.07
N LEU A 63 16.17 -18.85 -17.66
CA LEU A 63 16.57 -18.52 -16.27
C LEU A 63 17.27 -17.16 -16.09
N ASN A 64 17.67 -16.49 -17.18
CA ASN A 64 18.24 -15.13 -17.08
C ASN A 64 17.21 -14.05 -16.75
N VAL A 65 15.91 -14.37 -16.82
CA VAL A 65 14.80 -13.46 -16.46
C VAL A 65 14.84 -13.10 -14.96
N PHE A 66 15.44 -13.93 -14.10
CA PHE A 66 15.48 -13.70 -12.65
C PHE A 66 16.74 -12.99 -12.14
N ARG A 67 17.58 -12.45 -13.03
CA ARG A 67 18.87 -11.86 -12.63
C ARG A 67 18.73 -10.50 -11.93
N ASP A 68 17.62 -9.80 -12.14
CA ASP A 68 17.33 -8.50 -11.53
C ASP A 68 16.01 -8.58 -10.76
N ALA A 69 15.98 -8.05 -9.54
CA ALA A 69 14.78 -7.94 -8.71
C ALA A 69 13.65 -7.21 -9.44
N LYS A 70 13.96 -6.22 -10.27
CA LYS A 70 12.96 -5.52 -11.09
C LYS A 70 12.31 -6.46 -12.11
N SER A 71 13.12 -7.25 -12.82
CA SER A 71 12.65 -8.23 -13.80
C SER A 71 11.80 -9.30 -13.13
N THR A 72 12.24 -9.81 -11.97
CA THR A 72 11.47 -10.76 -11.16
C THR A 72 10.13 -10.18 -10.72
N CYS A 73 10.09 -8.94 -10.20
CA CYS A 73 8.83 -8.29 -9.82
C CYS A 73 7.89 -8.08 -11.01
N MET A 74 8.41 -7.67 -12.17
CA MET A 74 7.61 -7.50 -13.39
C MET A 74 7.04 -8.85 -13.87
N PHE A 75 7.85 -9.92 -13.82
CA PHE A 75 7.40 -11.26 -14.18
C PHE A 75 6.32 -11.78 -13.23
N ILE A 76 6.51 -11.65 -11.91
CA ILE A 76 5.50 -12.01 -10.91
C ILE A 76 4.23 -11.19 -11.12
N GLY A 77 4.36 -9.88 -11.35
CA GLY A 77 3.25 -9.00 -11.65
C GLY A 77 2.48 -9.44 -12.90
N LEU A 78 3.18 -9.81 -13.98
CA LEU A 78 2.56 -10.33 -15.20
C LEU A 78 1.81 -11.64 -14.94
N VAL A 79 2.42 -12.59 -14.23
CA VAL A 79 1.79 -13.86 -13.86
C VAL A 79 0.53 -13.63 -13.03
N LEU A 80 0.59 -12.72 -12.04
CA LEU A 80 -0.56 -12.38 -11.20
C LEU A 80 -1.68 -11.71 -12.00
N VAL A 81 -1.35 -10.78 -12.90
CA VAL A 81 -2.33 -10.13 -13.78
C VAL A 81 -2.97 -11.17 -14.70
N THR A 82 -2.19 -12.06 -15.32
CA THR A 82 -2.73 -13.15 -16.15
C THR A 82 -3.63 -14.07 -15.34
N TYR A 83 -3.23 -14.44 -14.11
CA TYR A 83 -4.07 -15.23 -13.21
C TYR A 83 -5.41 -14.54 -12.94
N TYR A 84 -5.41 -13.27 -12.54
CA TYR A 84 -6.64 -12.52 -12.26
C TYR A 84 -7.54 -12.38 -13.49
N LEU A 85 -6.96 -12.12 -14.68
CA LEU A 85 -7.72 -12.05 -15.92
C LEU A 85 -8.40 -13.39 -16.26
N ILE A 86 -7.70 -14.51 -16.11
CA ILE A 86 -8.28 -15.84 -16.37
C ILE A 86 -9.41 -16.12 -15.36
N MET A 87 -9.17 -15.83 -14.08
CA MET A 87 -10.18 -16.04 -13.03
C MET A 87 -11.42 -15.19 -13.25
N ASP A 88 -11.28 -13.93 -13.66
CA ASP A 88 -12.43 -13.07 -14.00
C ASP A 88 -13.18 -13.57 -15.23
N ILE A 89 -12.48 -14.03 -16.27
CA ILE A 89 -13.14 -14.62 -17.45
C ILE A 89 -14.02 -15.78 -17.00
N ILE A 90 -13.51 -16.67 -16.14
CA ILE A 90 -14.28 -17.81 -15.62
C ILE A 90 -15.45 -17.33 -14.75
N LEU A 91 -15.22 -16.36 -13.85
CA LEU A 91 -16.24 -15.78 -12.97
C LEU A 91 -17.40 -15.18 -13.78
N PHE A 92 -17.10 -14.34 -14.78
CA PHE A 92 -18.13 -13.71 -15.60
C PHE A 92 -18.78 -14.68 -16.58
N MET A 93 -18.06 -15.69 -17.09
CA MET A 93 -18.67 -16.79 -17.84
C MET A 93 -19.68 -17.55 -16.98
N ARG A 94 -19.35 -17.83 -15.71
CA ARG A 94 -20.26 -18.46 -14.76
C ARG A 94 -21.46 -17.56 -14.49
N PHE A 95 -21.24 -16.29 -14.13
CA PHE A 95 -22.31 -15.30 -13.88
C PHE A 95 -23.34 -15.24 -15.01
N ARG A 96 -22.91 -15.35 -16.29
CA ARG A 96 -23.81 -15.39 -17.46
C ARG A 96 -24.59 -16.70 -17.65
N THR A 97 -24.41 -17.69 -16.80
CA THR A 97 -25.06 -19.01 -16.93
C THR A 97 -25.93 -19.35 -15.72
N VAL A 98 -25.80 -18.62 -14.62
CA VAL A 98 -26.55 -18.86 -13.39
C VAL A 98 -27.60 -17.79 -13.15
N ASP A 99 -28.72 -18.21 -12.58
CA ASP A 99 -29.64 -17.29 -11.92
C ASP A 99 -29.04 -16.91 -10.56
N ILE A 100 -28.63 -15.65 -10.43
CA ILE A 100 -27.99 -15.13 -9.23
C ILE A 100 -28.92 -15.13 -8.01
N VAL A 101 -30.24 -15.08 -8.22
CA VAL A 101 -31.22 -15.13 -7.14
C VAL A 101 -31.17 -16.50 -6.45
N GLU A 102 -31.08 -17.57 -7.24
CA GLU A 102 -30.98 -18.94 -6.76
C GLU A 102 -29.57 -19.27 -6.24
N ASP A 103 -28.54 -18.90 -6.99
CA ASP A 103 -27.14 -19.24 -6.65
C ASP A 103 -26.74 -18.60 -5.31
N SER A 104 -27.22 -17.38 -5.01
CA SER A 104 -26.87 -16.66 -3.79
C SER A 104 -27.45 -17.19 -2.46
N LYS A 105 -28.25 -18.25 -2.51
CA LYS A 105 -28.79 -18.93 -1.31
C LYS A 105 -27.66 -19.64 -0.54
N PRO A 106 -27.87 -19.98 0.76
CA PRO A 106 -26.85 -20.69 1.53
C PRO A 106 -26.56 -22.04 0.89
N GLY A 107 -25.29 -22.41 0.82
CA GLY A 107 -24.89 -23.75 0.41
C GLY A 107 -25.12 -24.76 1.52
N PRO A 108 -25.32 -26.05 1.18
CA PRO A 108 -25.27 -27.13 2.16
C PRO A 108 -23.97 -27.07 3.01
N PRO A 109 -24.03 -27.52 4.27
CA PRO A 109 -22.91 -27.44 5.21
C PRO A 109 -21.69 -28.29 4.81
N ASP A 110 -21.89 -29.29 3.95
CA ASP A 110 -20.84 -30.19 3.46
C ASP A 110 -20.24 -29.71 2.13
N GLU A 111 -20.69 -28.58 1.58
CA GLU A 111 -20.20 -28.05 0.31
C GLU A 111 -18.83 -27.39 0.47
N VAL A 112 -17.90 -27.75 -0.41
CA VAL A 112 -16.56 -27.16 -0.45
C VAL A 112 -16.65 -25.77 -1.06
N TYR A 113 -16.09 -24.78 -0.36
CA TYR A 113 -16.03 -23.39 -0.85
C TYR A 113 -15.38 -23.31 -2.23
N SER A 114 -16.01 -22.56 -3.14
CA SER A 114 -15.43 -22.17 -4.43
C SER A 114 -15.73 -20.69 -4.71
N PRO A 115 -14.76 -19.92 -5.24
CA PRO A 115 -14.97 -18.51 -5.58
C PRO A 115 -15.95 -18.30 -6.75
N PHE A 116 -16.41 -19.38 -7.39
CA PHE A 116 -17.31 -19.39 -8.54
C PHE A 116 -18.71 -19.94 -8.23
N THR A 117 -18.96 -20.32 -6.97
CA THR A 117 -20.26 -20.82 -6.49
C THR A 117 -20.83 -19.83 -5.48
N HIS A 118 -22.14 -19.86 -5.27
CA HIS A 118 -22.83 -18.95 -4.36
C HIS A 118 -22.56 -17.48 -4.65
N LEU A 119 -22.62 -17.12 -5.94
CA LEU A 119 -22.33 -15.79 -6.41
C LEU A 119 -23.34 -14.81 -5.83
N SER A 120 -22.82 -13.75 -5.21
CA SER A 120 -23.59 -12.58 -4.81
C SER A 120 -23.07 -11.36 -5.55
N ILE A 121 -23.91 -10.32 -5.64
CA ILE A 121 -23.46 -9.03 -6.18
C ILE A 121 -22.25 -8.48 -5.42
N LYS A 122 -22.21 -8.66 -4.09
CA LYS A 122 -21.04 -8.28 -3.27
C LYS A 122 -19.78 -9.01 -3.73
N ALA A 123 -19.85 -10.34 -3.91
CA ALA A 123 -18.71 -11.15 -4.35
C ALA A 123 -18.26 -10.82 -5.78
N LEU A 124 -19.21 -10.53 -6.68
CA LEU A 124 -18.91 -10.11 -8.06
C LEU A 124 -18.21 -8.75 -8.12
N MET A 125 -18.55 -7.82 -7.22
CA MET A 125 -17.98 -6.48 -7.17
C MET A 125 -16.71 -6.36 -6.32
N ASN A 126 -16.32 -7.42 -5.62
CA ASN A 126 -15.14 -7.47 -4.75
C ASN A 126 -13.84 -7.52 -5.56
N ASP A 127 -12.77 -6.93 -5.05
CA ASP A 127 -11.49 -6.85 -5.75
C ASP A 127 -10.86 -8.23 -5.96
N HIS A 128 -10.01 -8.32 -6.99
CA HIS A 128 -9.38 -9.57 -7.42
C HIS A 128 -8.62 -10.29 -6.30
N THR A 129 -7.91 -9.53 -5.44
CA THR A 129 -7.11 -10.12 -4.37
C THR A 129 -8.04 -10.62 -3.27
N SER A 130 -9.04 -9.83 -2.90
CA SER A 130 -10.03 -10.22 -1.89
C SER A 130 -10.87 -11.42 -2.33
N GLN A 131 -11.30 -11.46 -3.60
CA GLN A 131 -12.16 -12.53 -4.14
C GLN A 131 -11.40 -13.83 -4.40
N TYR A 132 -10.17 -13.78 -4.93
CA TYR A 132 -9.47 -14.98 -5.40
C TYR A 132 -8.34 -15.47 -4.49
N VAL A 133 -7.93 -14.66 -3.52
CA VAL A 133 -6.82 -15.01 -2.63
C VAL A 133 -7.26 -14.96 -1.17
N ILE A 134 -7.72 -13.79 -0.70
CA ILE A 134 -7.99 -13.57 0.72
C ILE A 134 -9.21 -14.38 1.19
N SER A 135 -10.38 -14.16 0.58
CA SER A 135 -11.62 -14.85 0.99
C SER A 135 -11.49 -16.38 0.88
N PRO A 136 -10.99 -16.96 -0.24
CA PRO A 136 -10.77 -18.40 -0.32
C PRO A 136 -9.82 -18.92 0.74
N SER A 137 -8.73 -18.19 1.03
CA SER A 137 -7.79 -18.62 2.08
C SER A 137 -8.40 -18.60 3.48
N ALA A 138 -9.28 -17.64 3.78
CA ALA A 138 -9.98 -17.55 5.06
C ALA A 138 -11.02 -18.68 5.22
N GLU A 139 -11.77 -18.98 4.16
CA GLU A 139 -12.75 -20.07 4.11
C GLU A 139 -12.07 -21.44 4.24
N TYR A 140 -11.00 -21.69 3.48
CA TYR A 140 -10.23 -22.94 3.59
C TYR A 140 -9.56 -23.07 4.95
N PHE A 141 -9.11 -21.98 5.56
CA PHE A 141 -8.56 -22.01 6.91
C PHE A 141 -9.60 -22.48 7.93
N ASP A 142 -10.83 -21.92 7.90
CA ASP A 142 -11.91 -22.38 8.78
C ASP A 142 -12.29 -23.83 8.50
N MET A 143 -12.40 -24.22 7.23
CA MET A 143 -12.75 -25.59 6.83
C MET A 143 -11.73 -26.63 7.33
N ILE A 144 -10.43 -26.34 7.18
CA ILE A 144 -9.35 -27.26 7.55
C ILE A 144 -9.16 -27.33 9.07
N THR A 145 -9.14 -26.18 9.74
CA THR A 145 -8.86 -26.10 11.18
C THR A 145 -10.10 -26.25 12.05
N ARG A 146 -11.28 -26.12 11.44
CA ARG A 146 -12.58 -26.01 12.11
C ARG A 146 -12.61 -24.92 13.18
N PHE A 147 -11.88 -23.82 12.94
CA PHE A 147 -11.61 -22.75 13.90
C PHE A 147 -12.88 -22.24 14.57
N SER A 148 -13.92 -21.95 13.79
CA SER A 148 -15.20 -21.41 14.28
C SER A 148 -15.92 -22.34 15.25
N THR A 149 -15.72 -23.65 15.11
CA THR A 149 -16.33 -24.67 15.98
C THR A 149 -15.46 -25.00 17.19
N VAL A 150 -14.13 -25.06 17.02
CA VAL A 150 -13.16 -25.39 18.08
C VAL A 150 -13.00 -24.21 19.04
N PHE A 151 -12.93 -23.00 18.51
CA PHE A 151 -12.74 -21.76 19.25
C PHE A 151 -14.02 -20.93 19.28
N SER A 152 -15.14 -21.55 19.67
CA SER A 152 -16.45 -20.90 19.74
C SER A 152 -16.53 -19.69 20.69
N PHE A 153 -15.56 -19.56 21.61
CA PHE A 153 -15.44 -18.39 22.49
C PHE A 153 -14.88 -17.15 21.77
N ILE A 154 -14.21 -17.31 20.63
CA ILE A 154 -13.71 -16.20 19.81
C ILE A 154 -14.86 -15.73 18.92
N THR A 155 -15.47 -14.62 19.32
CA THR A 155 -16.56 -14.01 18.54
C THR A 155 -16.00 -13.22 17.35
N PRO A 156 -16.79 -13.04 16.27
CA PRO A 156 -16.40 -12.19 15.14
C PRO A 156 -15.93 -10.81 15.59
N ASN A 157 -16.64 -10.17 16.52
CA ASN A 157 -16.27 -8.86 17.07
C ASN A 157 -14.85 -8.85 17.70
N VAL A 158 -14.41 -9.95 18.34
CA VAL A 158 -13.04 -10.03 18.89
C VAL A 158 -12.00 -10.03 17.77
N ILE A 159 -12.28 -10.74 16.67
CA ILE A 159 -11.45 -10.72 15.47
C ILE A 159 -11.46 -9.30 14.89
N THR A 160 -12.63 -8.64 14.86
CA THR A 160 -12.79 -7.26 14.39
C THR A 160 -11.87 -6.28 15.13
N PHE A 161 -11.90 -6.32 16.46
CA PHE A 161 -11.00 -5.50 17.29
C PHE A 161 -9.52 -5.86 17.10
N THR A 162 -9.22 -7.14 16.84
CA THR A 162 -7.83 -7.61 16.64
C THR A 162 -7.25 -7.07 15.35
N HIS A 163 -8.01 -7.08 14.24
CA HIS A 163 -7.51 -6.52 12.98
C HIS A 163 -7.41 -5.00 13.04
N LEU A 164 -8.28 -4.31 13.79
CA LEU A 164 -8.13 -2.88 14.09
C LEU A 164 -6.78 -2.59 14.79
N PHE A 165 -6.42 -3.41 15.78
CA PHE A 165 -5.12 -3.31 16.47
C PHE A 165 -3.95 -3.53 15.50
N PHE A 166 -4.04 -4.51 14.60
CA PHE A 166 -3.01 -4.68 13.57
C PHE A 166 -2.94 -3.50 12.61
N GLY A 167 -4.06 -2.84 12.29
CA GLY A 167 -4.07 -1.59 11.53
C GLY A 167 -3.26 -0.47 12.20
N LEU A 168 -3.42 -0.31 13.51
CA LEU A 168 -2.62 0.64 14.31
C LEU A 168 -1.12 0.32 14.28
N VAL A 169 -0.76 -0.94 14.51
CA VAL A 169 0.63 -1.40 14.51
C VAL A 169 1.24 -1.20 13.11
N ALA A 170 0.53 -1.60 12.06
CA ALA A 170 0.95 -1.41 10.67
C ALA A 170 1.23 0.07 10.36
N GLY A 171 0.31 0.98 10.71
CA GLY A 171 0.49 2.41 10.51
C GLY A 171 1.75 2.96 11.19
N LYS A 172 2.05 2.49 12.42
CA LYS A 172 3.28 2.85 13.14
C LYS A 172 4.55 2.36 12.43
N PHE A 173 4.55 1.13 11.93
CA PHE A 173 5.70 0.56 11.20
C PHE A 173 5.91 1.25 9.85
N VAL A 174 4.83 1.56 9.13
CA VAL A 174 4.88 2.34 7.88
C VAL A 174 5.44 3.75 8.10
N ALA A 175 5.24 4.33 9.30
CA ALA A 175 5.81 5.64 9.68
C ALA A 175 7.32 5.62 10.02
N SER A 176 7.99 4.46 9.94
CA SER A 176 9.42 4.30 10.23
C SER A 176 10.31 4.74 9.06
N GLU A 177 11.51 5.23 9.39
CA GLU A 177 12.53 5.63 8.40
C GLU A 177 13.25 4.42 7.81
N HIS A 178 13.27 3.29 8.52
CA HIS A 178 13.88 2.06 8.04
C HIS A 178 13.00 1.36 7.02
N LEU A 179 13.59 0.96 5.91
CA LEU A 179 12.87 0.24 4.85
C LEU A 179 12.31 -1.10 5.35
N HIS A 180 13.08 -1.82 6.16
CA HIS A 180 12.66 -3.10 6.72
C HIS A 180 11.36 -2.95 7.53
N ASP A 181 11.30 -1.96 8.42
CA ASP A 181 10.12 -1.70 9.24
C ASP A 181 8.89 -1.35 8.38
N ARG A 182 9.06 -0.55 7.32
CA ARG A 182 7.95 -0.23 6.40
C ARG A 182 7.41 -1.49 5.72
N ARG A 183 8.29 -2.37 5.26
CA ARG A 183 7.90 -3.65 4.63
C ARG A 183 7.17 -4.54 5.62
N VAL A 184 7.66 -4.64 6.86
CA VAL A 184 6.96 -5.34 7.94
C VAL A 184 5.60 -4.71 8.20
N GLY A 185 5.49 -3.39 8.20
CA GLY A 185 4.20 -2.67 8.33
C GLY A 185 3.20 -3.04 7.24
N VAL A 186 3.64 -3.14 5.97
CA VAL A 186 2.80 -3.61 4.86
C VAL A 186 2.33 -5.05 5.09
N LEU A 187 3.23 -5.94 5.52
CA LEU A 187 2.85 -7.33 5.81
C LEU A 187 1.84 -7.44 6.96
N ILE A 188 2.02 -6.65 8.03
CA ILE A 188 1.05 -6.58 9.15
C ILE A 188 -0.30 -6.06 8.63
N PHE A 189 -0.30 -5.06 7.74
CA PHE A 189 -1.54 -4.57 7.15
C PHE A 189 -2.23 -5.63 6.29
N GLN A 190 -1.47 -6.45 5.57
CA GLN A 190 -2.02 -7.56 4.79
C GLN A 190 -2.64 -8.64 5.68
N VAL A 191 -2.01 -8.95 6.82
CA VAL A 191 -2.59 -9.84 7.85
C VAL A 191 -3.88 -9.24 8.40
N ARG A 192 -3.92 -7.91 8.62
CA ARG A 192 -5.14 -7.20 8.99
C ARG A 192 -6.26 -7.39 7.96
N THR A 193 -5.98 -7.26 6.66
CA THR A 193 -6.99 -7.47 5.60
C THR A 193 -7.46 -8.91 5.55
N TRP A 194 -6.56 -9.86 5.84
CA TRP A 194 -6.96 -11.27 5.94
C TRP A 194 -7.89 -11.54 7.13
N LEU A 195 -7.61 -10.93 8.29
CA LEU A 195 -8.46 -11.07 9.48
C LEU A 195 -9.83 -10.39 9.33
N ASP A 196 -9.88 -9.27 8.62
CA ASP A 196 -11.12 -8.59 8.21
C ASP A 196 -12.00 -9.55 7.38
N ALA A 197 -11.47 -10.21 6.34
CA ALA A 197 -12.24 -11.23 5.63
C ALA A 197 -12.63 -12.44 6.52
N PHE A 198 -11.78 -12.81 7.47
CA PHE A 198 -11.97 -13.97 8.33
C PHE A 198 -13.09 -13.78 9.36
N ASP A 199 -13.32 -12.57 9.89
CA ASP A 199 -14.39 -12.37 10.87
C ASP A 199 -15.80 -12.65 10.28
N GLY A 200 -15.98 -12.35 8.99
CA GLY A 200 -17.18 -12.66 8.23
C GLY A 200 -17.34 -14.16 7.99
N VAL A 201 -16.24 -14.90 7.78
CA VAL A 201 -16.26 -16.37 7.68
C VAL A 201 -16.73 -16.97 9.00
N VAL A 202 -16.14 -16.54 10.12
CA VAL A 202 -16.52 -17.02 11.46
C VAL A 202 -17.99 -16.69 11.76
N PHE A 203 -18.46 -15.49 11.41
CA PHE A 203 -19.85 -15.10 11.57
C PHE A 203 -20.80 -16.00 10.78
N ARG A 204 -20.50 -16.30 9.50
CA ARG A 204 -21.33 -17.19 8.65
C ARG A 204 -21.37 -18.61 9.20
N SER A 205 -20.22 -19.12 9.64
CA SER A 205 -20.07 -20.45 10.23
C SER A 205 -20.91 -20.57 11.52
N GLN A 206 -20.88 -19.56 12.38
CA GLN A 206 -21.64 -19.55 13.65
C GLN A 206 -23.14 -19.24 13.49
N SER A 207 -23.54 -18.52 12.44
CA SER A 207 -24.95 -18.15 12.18
C SER A 207 -25.70 -19.12 11.27
N ASN A 208 -25.08 -20.24 10.86
CA ASN A 208 -25.61 -21.19 9.89
C ASN A 208 -25.97 -20.55 8.53
N THR A 209 -25.33 -19.44 8.16
CA THR A 209 -25.46 -18.80 6.85
C THR A 209 -24.27 -19.15 5.96
N HIS A 210 -23.94 -20.44 5.92
CA HIS A 210 -22.79 -20.98 5.18
C HIS A 210 -22.84 -20.55 3.71
N LEU A 211 -21.71 -20.02 3.21
CA LEU A 211 -21.54 -19.54 1.83
C LEU A 211 -22.50 -18.41 1.39
N GLN A 212 -23.24 -17.77 2.31
CA GLN A 212 -24.02 -16.58 1.97
C GLN A 212 -23.17 -15.31 2.05
N PHE A 213 -22.75 -14.80 0.91
CA PHE A 213 -21.98 -13.53 0.83
C PHE A 213 -22.86 -12.27 0.90
N GLN A 214 -23.95 -12.34 1.66
CA GLN A 214 -24.89 -11.24 1.85
C GLN A 214 -24.64 -10.53 3.18
N SER A 215 -24.44 -9.21 3.15
CA SER A 215 -24.28 -8.43 4.37
C SER A 215 -25.63 -8.22 5.06
N VAL A 216 -25.72 -8.62 6.33
CA VAL A 216 -26.87 -8.32 7.18
C VAL A 216 -26.67 -6.93 7.79
N ARG A 217 -27.00 -5.90 7.00
CA ARG A 217 -26.76 -4.47 7.29
C ARG A 217 -27.42 -3.93 8.58
N ASN A 218 -28.35 -4.68 9.19
CA ASN A 218 -29.07 -4.27 10.39
C ASN A 218 -28.50 -4.88 11.69
N THR A 219 -27.32 -5.50 11.64
CA THR A 219 -26.67 -6.08 12.82
C THR A 219 -25.60 -5.15 13.39
N THR A 220 -25.42 -5.18 14.70
CA THR A 220 -24.36 -4.40 15.37
C THR A 220 -22.98 -4.80 14.88
N GLY A 221 -22.75 -6.08 14.57
CA GLY A 221 -21.49 -6.57 14.01
C GLY A 221 -21.10 -5.86 12.70
N TYR A 222 -22.05 -5.68 11.77
CA TYR A 222 -21.79 -4.98 10.51
C TYR A 222 -21.30 -3.54 10.70
N TYR A 223 -21.89 -2.80 11.65
CA TYR A 223 -21.46 -1.43 11.95
C TYR A 223 -20.10 -1.39 12.62
N VAL A 224 -19.82 -2.33 13.53
CA VAL A 224 -18.53 -2.41 14.23
C VAL A 224 -17.43 -2.76 13.24
N ASP A 225 -17.65 -3.75 12.38
CA ASP A 225 -16.75 -4.15 11.30
C ASP A 225 -16.43 -2.96 10.38
N THR A 226 -17.43 -2.40 9.71
CA THR A 226 -17.27 -1.26 8.79
C THR A 226 -16.52 -0.08 9.44
N THR A 227 -16.76 0.18 10.73
CA THR A 227 -16.09 1.26 11.46
C THR A 227 -14.64 0.93 11.76
N CYS A 228 -14.35 -0.28 12.23
CA CYS A 228 -12.99 -0.76 12.45
C CYS A 228 -12.21 -0.75 11.14
N ASP A 229 -12.89 -1.05 10.04
CA ASP A 229 -12.30 -1.12 8.73
C ASP A 229 -11.84 0.25 8.22
N ALA A 230 -12.73 1.24 8.35
CA ALA A 230 -12.43 2.64 8.07
C ALA A 230 -11.31 3.18 8.96
N LEU A 231 -11.35 2.90 10.27
CA LEU A 231 -10.31 3.34 11.21
C LEU A 231 -8.95 2.73 10.89
N GLY A 232 -8.90 1.44 10.53
CA GLY A 232 -7.67 0.79 10.09
C GLY A 232 -7.07 1.47 8.85
N GLY A 233 -7.90 1.85 7.87
CA GLY A 233 -7.47 2.64 6.71
C GLY A 233 -6.93 4.02 7.11
N VAL A 234 -7.61 4.72 8.03
CA VAL A 234 -7.19 6.02 8.56
C VAL A 234 -5.82 5.92 9.24
N PHE A 235 -5.56 4.88 10.03
CA PHE A 235 -4.25 4.67 10.67
C PHE A 235 -3.12 4.48 9.66
N LEU A 236 -3.38 3.77 8.55
CA LEU A 236 -2.42 3.65 7.46
C LEU A 236 -2.16 5.01 6.79
N CYS A 237 -3.21 5.79 6.49
CA CYS A 237 -3.07 7.13 5.92
C CYS A 237 -2.25 8.06 6.83
N PHE A 238 -2.48 8.03 8.15
CA PHE A 238 -1.65 8.76 9.12
C PHE A 238 -0.20 8.26 9.14
N GLY A 239 0.00 6.94 9.08
CA GLY A 239 1.34 6.35 8.98
C GLY A 239 2.13 6.87 7.77
N ILE A 240 1.49 6.91 6.61
CA ILE A 240 2.05 7.47 5.36
C ILE A 240 2.31 8.97 5.51
N LEU A 241 1.37 9.74 6.08
CA LEU A 241 1.53 11.17 6.33
C LEU A 241 2.75 11.47 7.21
N PHE A 242 2.88 10.77 8.34
CA PHE A 242 4.00 10.96 9.27
C PHE A 242 5.34 10.58 8.64
N TYR A 243 5.37 9.50 7.85
CA TYR A 243 6.56 9.15 7.08
C TYR A 243 6.96 10.28 6.12
N LEU A 244 6.00 10.80 5.35
CA LEU A 244 6.24 11.87 4.38
C LEU A 244 6.72 13.16 5.05
N TRP A 245 6.13 13.55 6.17
CA TRP A 245 6.56 14.72 6.93
C TRP A 245 7.99 14.60 7.46
N LYS A 246 8.39 13.41 7.94
CA LYS A 246 9.77 13.16 8.38
C LYS A 246 10.75 13.20 7.21
N ARG A 247 10.36 12.63 6.06
CA ARG A 247 11.21 12.54 4.88
C ARG A 247 11.50 13.91 4.26
N PHE A 248 10.50 14.79 4.20
CA PHE A 248 10.62 16.13 3.61
C PHE A 248 10.89 17.23 4.66
N ASP A 249 11.44 16.88 5.82
CA ASP A 249 11.79 17.88 6.83
C ASP A 249 13.06 18.67 6.43
N PRO A 250 12.99 20.01 6.28
CA PRO A 250 14.11 20.78 5.79
C PRO A 250 15.35 20.79 6.70
N TYR A 251 15.18 20.56 7.99
CA TYR A 251 16.30 20.53 8.92
C TYR A 251 17.22 19.31 8.73
N LYS A 252 16.70 18.18 8.21
CA LYS A 252 17.52 16.98 7.92
C LYS A 252 18.29 17.09 6.61
N MET A 253 17.79 17.86 5.64
CA MET A 253 18.45 18.04 4.34
C MET A 253 19.47 19.18 4.33
N GLY A 254 19.37 20.14 5.26
CA GLY A 254 20.33 21.24 5.40
C GLY A 254 21.57 20.95 6.26
N GLY A 255 21.65 19.79 6.92
CA GLY A 255 22.68 19.49 7.94
C GLY A 255 23.88 18.65 7.47
N GLY A 256 23.99 18.35 6.17
CA GLY A 256 25.08 17.54 5.59
C GLY A 256 26.12 18.33 4.81
N GLY A 257 26.04 19.67 4.81
CA GLY A 257 27.14 20.54 4.38
C GLY A 257 27.96 20.88 5.61
N SER A 258 29.25 20.50 5.60
CA SER A 258 30.24 20.87 6.60
C SER A 258 30.03 22.28 7.14
N ALA A 259 30.16 22.39 8.46
CA ALA A 259 30.59 23.59 9.13
C ALA A 259 31.75 24.24 8.35
N GLY A 260 31.42 25.29 7.61
CA GLY A 260 32.33 26.24 6.99
C GLY A 260 31.88 27.61 7.45
N GLU A 261 32.44 28.02 8.59
CA GLU A 261 32.55 29.40 9.05
C GLU A 261 31.26 30.24 9.06
N SER A 262 30.70 30.30 10.26
CA SER A 262 30.13 31.52 10.83
C SER A 262 30.99 32.75 10.54
N LEU A 263 30.78 33.38 9.38
CA LEU A 263 31.09 34.77 9.15
C LEU A 263 30.04 35.59 9.91
N LEU A 264 30.38 35.87 11.16
CA LEU A 264 29.79 36.97 11.93
C LEU A 264 29.82 38.22 11.04
N PRO A 265 28.74 39.03 10.98
CA PRO A 265 28.86 40.37 10.46
C PRO A 265 29.77 41.16 11.40
N VAL A 266 31.04 41.33 11.00
CA VAL A 266 31.92 42.33 11.59
C VAL A 266 31.22 43.66 11.37
N TRP A 267 30.67 44.21 12.46
CA TRP A 267 30.18 45.56 12.52
C TRP A 267 31.40 46.48 12.40
N GLY A 268 31.68 46.91 11.16
CA GLY A 268 32.72 47.87 10.87
C GLY A 268 32.40 49.21 11.52
N SER A 269 32.95 49.41 12.72
CA SER A 269 33.07 50.71 13.36
C SER A 269 34.13 51.52 12.61
N ASN A 270 33.72 52.33 11.64
CA ASN A 270 34.57 53.37 11.08
C ASN A 270 34.37 54.66 11.88
N GLY A 271 35.03 54.71 13.04
CA GLY A 271 35.42 55.95 13.70
C GLY A 271 36.58 56.60 12.92
N GLY A 272 36.40 57.86 12.55
CA GLY A 272 37.28 58.54 11.61
C GLY A 272 38.68 58.88 12.12
N LYS A 273 39.53 59.31 11.18
CA LYS A 273 40.58 60.30 11.44
C LYS A 273 41.00 61.04 10.18
N ALA A 274 41.11 62.35 10.38
CA ALA A 274 41.57 63.42 9.53
C ALA A 274 42.74 63.13 8.58
N GLY A 275 42.70 63.78 7.42
CA GLY A 275 43.84 64.02 6.53
C GLY A 275 43.53 65.18 5.59
N MET A 276 44.23 66.30 5.77
CA MET A 276 44.09 67.59 5.06
C MET A 276 44.72 67.57 3.65
N ASN A 277 44.43 68.66 2.92
CA ASN A 277 44.94 69.14 1.61
C ASN A 277 44.09 68.70 0.41
N GLY A 278 43.62 69.57 -0.49
CA GLY A 278 43.79 71.01 -0.66
C GLY A 278 43.53 71.40 -2.12
N SER A 279 42.77 72.49 -2.30
CA SER A 279 42.81 73.46 -3.42
C SER A 279 42.18 73.18 -4.80
N GLY A 280 41.30 74.13 -5.17
CA GLY A 280 40.98 74.59 -6.54
C GLY A 280 39.65 74.07 -7.10
N GLY A 281 38.66 74.85 -7.54
CA GLY A 281 38.51 76.29 -7.75
C GLY A 281 37.37 76.52 -8.77
N GLY A 282 36.44 77.44 -8.45
CA GLY A 282 35.45 78.07 -9.36
C GLY A 282 34.24 77.22 -9.80
N SER A 283 33.07 77.74 -10.16
CA SER A 283 32.39 79.04 -10.03
C SER A 283 30.98 78.87 -10.64
N GLY A 284 29.93 79.49 -10.07
CA GLY A 284 28.77 79.95 -10.85
C GLY A 284 27.39 79.26 -10.67
N GLY A 285 26.40 80.08 -10.25
CA GLY A 285 24.96 80.00 -10.60
C GLY A 285 24.07 79.14 -9.67
N LYS A 286 23.30 79.70 -8.72
CA LYS A 286 21.96 80.32 -8.87
C LYS A 286 21.00 79.51 -9.76
N ASP A 287 19.99 78.83 -9.20
CA ASP A 287 18.66 79.43 -8.97
C ASP A 287 17.68 78.46 -8.28
N VAL A 288 16.71 79.11 -7.65
CA VAL A 288 15.57 78.64 -6.87
C VAL A 288 14.55 77.94 -7.76
N LEU A 289 14.01 76.78 -7.35
CA LEU A 289 12.58 76.52 -7.53
C LEU A 289 12.02 75.44 -6.60
N LYS A 290 10.98 75.89 -5.91
CA LYS A 290 10.12 75.22 -4.94
C LYS A 290 8.99 74.56 -5.70
N SER A 291 8.80 73.25 -5.60
CA SER A 291 7.54 72.63 -5.97
C SER A 291 7.11 71.60 -4.92
N LYS A 292 5.90 71.84 -4.42
CA LYS A 292 5.09 70.95 -3.60
C LYS A 292 4.24 70.12 -4.57
N SER A 293 4.32 68.80 -4.49
CA SER A 293 3.27 67.86 -4.89
C SER A 293 3.44 66.65 -3.95
N GLY A 294 2.47 66.34 -3.11
CA GLY A 294 1.25 65.68 -3.53
C GLY A 294 1.49 64.17 -3.58
N VAL A 295 1.86 63.57 -2.43
CA VAL A 295 2.00 62.11 -2.29
C VAL A 295 0.61 61.55 -2.05
N SER A 296 0.01 61.03 -3.11
CA SER A 296 -1.14 60.14 -3.03
C SER A 296 -0.59 58.74 -2.74
N ASP A 297 -0.85 58.21 -1.54
CA ASP A 297 -0.58 56.83 -1.18
C ASP A 297 -1.47 55.90 -2.03
N SER A 298 -0.92 55.47 -3.17
CA SER A 298 -1.45 54.34 -3.93
C SER A 298 -1.11 53.06 -3.17
N LEU A 299 -2.11 52.54 -2.47
CA LEU A 299 -2.12 51.20 -1.89
C LEU A 299 -2.03 50.17 -3.02
N VAL A 300 -0.81 49.85 -3.44
CA VAL A 300 -0.53 48.72 -4.34
C VAL A 300 -0.73 47.44 -3.54
N ILE A 301 -1.97 46.95 -3.53
CA ILE A 301 -2.29 45.57 -3.15
C ILE A 301 -1.60 44.68 -4.18
N THR A 302 -0.38 44.26 -3.85
CA THR A 302 0.35 43.25 -4.62
C THR A 302 -0.27 41.91 -4.27
N THR A 303 -1.35 41.54 -4.95
CA THR A 303 -1.84 40.16 -4.97
C THR A 303 -0.74 39.30 -5.57
N LYS A 304 0.10 38.70 -4.72
CA LYS A 304 0.96 37.57 -5.07
C LYS A 304 0.07 36.36 -5.35
N SER A 305 -0.59 36.33 -6.51
CA SER A 305 -1.04 35.09 -7.14
C SER A 305 0.18 34.44 -7.80
N GLY A 306 1.06 33.89 -6.96
CA GLY A 306 2.12 33.00 -7.42
C GLY A 306 1.50 31.69 -7.88
N MET A 307 1.04 31.64 -9.13
CA MET A 307 0.82 30.39 -9.83
C MET A 307 2.17 29.66 -9.89
N PRO A 308 2.30 28.41 -9.43
CA PRO A 308 3.53 27.66 -9.57
C PRO A 308 3.75 27.40 -11.07
N THR A 309 4.67 28.13 -11.68
CA THR A 309 5.12 27.86 -13.04
C THR A 309 6.02 26.63 -12.99
N ASN A 310 5.77 25.70 -13.93
CA ASN A 310 6.57 24.50 -14.12
C ASN A 310 8.00 24.90 -14.55
N GLY A 311 8.90 25.01 -13.57
CA GLY A 311 10.32 25.20 -13.79
C GLY A 311 10.97 23.95 -14.38
N HIS A 312 10.90 23.81 -15.70
CA HIS A 312 11.83 22.97 -16.46
C HIS A 312 13.11 23.79 -16.71
N GLY A 313 14.11 23.62 -15.86
CA GLY A 313 15.40 24.27 -16.06
C GLY A 313 16.34 24.03 -14.89
N GLY A 314 17.09 22.93 -14.93
CA GLY A 314 18.18 22.70 -13.99
C GLY A 314 18.50 21.23 -13.83
N ASN A 315 19.55 20.79 -14.53
CA ASN A 315 20.13 19.45 -14.45
C ASN A 315 20.93 19.28 -13.14
N GLY A 316 20.28 19.53 -12.02
CA GLY A 316 20.75 19.28 -10.67
C GLY A 316 19.62 18.56 -9.95
N ARG A 317 19.93 17.42 -9.35
CA ARG A 317 19.01 16.58 -8.57
C ARG A 317 18.63 17.33 -7.28
N GLY A 318 17.92 18.44 -7.44
CA GLY A 318 17.45 19.30 -6.37
C GLY A 318 16.27 18.64 -5.72
N ASP A 319 16.46 18.15 -4.49
CA ASP A 319 15.38 17.67 -3.64
C ASP A 319 14.29 18.75 -3.59
N THR A 320 13.18 18.49 -4.27
CA THR A 320 12.07 19.43 -4.36
C THR A 320 11.45 19.53 -2.97
N TYR A 321 11.59 20.68 -2.32
CA TYR A 321 11.01 20.91 -1.01
C TYR A 321 9.49 21.03 -1.12
N TYR A 322 8.76 20.03 -0.63
CA TYR A 322 7.31 20.11 -0.49
C TYR A 322 6.95 20.69 0.88
N SER A 323 6.07 21.69 0.89
CA SER A 323 5.53 22.24 2.14
C SER A 323 4.75 21.16 2.91
N LYS A 324 4.95 21.07 4.24
CA LYS A 324 4.21 20.14 5.11
C LYS A 324 2.69 20.28 4.96
N LYS A 325 2.19 21.50 4.68
CA LYS A 325 0.77 21.78 4.39
C LYS A 325 0.29 21.14 3.09
N TYR A 326 1.13 21.17 2.05
CA TYR A 326 0.82 20.55 0.76
C TYR A 326 0.74 19.02 0.88
N ILE A 327 1.73 18.40 1.54
CA ILE A 327 1.73 16.96 1.82
C ILE A 327 0.50 16.55 2.62
N PHE A 328 0.19 17.30 3.69
CA PHE A 328 -1.00 17.06 4.51
C PHE A 328 -2.27 17.05 3.66
N TRP A 329 -2.47 18.10 2.86
CA TRP A 329 -3.66 18.21 2.02
C TRP A 329 -3.76 17.08 0.99
N LYS A 330 -2.64 16.68 0.38
CA LYS A 330 -2.62 15.55 -0.57
C LYS A 330 -3.02 14.23 0.09
N VAL A 331 -2.44 13.89 1.25
CA VAL A 331 -2.78 12.66 1.97
C VAL A 331 -4.21 12.72 2.51
N PHE A 332 -4.65 13.87 3.00
CA PHE A 332 -6.02 14.08 3.48
C PHE A 332 -7.05 13.92 2.34
N CYS A 333 -6.84 14.56 1.19
CA CYS A 333 -7.71 14.39 0.02
C CYS A 333 -7.72 12.94 -0.47
N PHE A 334 -6.58 12.25 -0.45
CA PHE A 334 -6.51 10.84 -0.80
C PHE A 334 -7.32 9.97 0.18
N GLY A 335 -7.18 10.20 1.49
CA GLY A 335 -7.98 9.52 2.50
C GLY A 335 -9.49 9.79 2.36
N LEU A 336 -9.88 11.02 2.05
CA LEU A 336 -11.27 11.38 1.77
C LEU A 336 -11.79 10.72 0.49
N ALA A 337 -10.97 10.62 -0.55
CA ALA A 337 -11.30 9.91 -1.78
C ALA A 337 -11.51 8.40 -1.52
N LEU A 338 -10.67 7.77 -0.70
CA LEU A 338 -10.86 6.37 -0.28
C LEU A 338 -12.16 6.17 0.51
N ALA A 339 -12.45 7.06 1.46
CA ALA A 339 -13.69 7.00 2.24
C ALA A 339 -14.93 7.17 1.35
N ALA A 340 -14.89 8.11 0.41
CA ALA A 340 -15.95 8.31 -0.57
C ALA A 340 -16.11 7.10 -1.50
N ALA A 341 -15.00 6.53 -1.99
CA ALA A 341 -15.02 5.34 -2.84
C ALA A 341 -15.62 4.14 -2.11
N GLY A 342 -15.22 3.88 -0.87
CA GLY A 342 -15.78 2.80 -0.04
C GLY A 342 -17.27 3.00 0.24
N LYS A 343 -17.69 4.24 0.56
CA LYS A 343 -19.11 4.51 0.82
C LYS A 343 -19.97 4.39 -0.44
N LEU A 344 -19.48 4.90 -1.58
CA LEU A 344 -20.17 4.80 -2.85
C LEU A 344 -20.27 3.35 -3.31
N TRP A 345 -19.22 2.56 -3.10
CA TRP A 345 -19.21 1.12 -3.36
C TRP A 345 -20.31 0.40 -2.56
N ASP A 346 -20.42 0.63 -1.25
CA ASP A 346 -21.47 -0.01 -0.43
C ASP A 346 -22.89 0.36 -0.89
N ILE A 347 -23.13 1.64 -1.20
CA ILE A 347 -24.42 2.08 -1.76
C ILE A 347 -24.71 1.36 -3.07
N THR A 348 -23.73 1.34 -3.97
CA THR A 348 -23.88 0.77 -5.32
C THR A 348 -24.08 -0.74 -5.27
N VAL A 349 -23.36 -1.46 -4.40
CA VAL A 349 -23.60 -2.90 -4.12
C VAL A 349 -25.01 -3.12 -3.59
N GLY A 350 -25.52 -2.20 -2.76
CA GLY A 350 -26.90 -2.21 -2.28
C GLY A 350 -27.92 -2.11 -3.41
N ASP A 351 -27.77 -1.10 -4.26
CA ASP A 351 -28.66 -0.85 -5.38
C ASP A 351 -28.63 -2.02 -6.38
N PHE A 352 -27.45 -2.54 -6.72
CA PHE A 352 -27.32 -3.71 -7.59
C PHE A 352 -27.90 -4.98 -6.96
N LYS A 353 -27.75 -5.18 -5.65
CA LYS A 353 -28.40 -6.30 -4.95
C LYS A 353 -29.92 -6.21 -5.08
N ASP A 354 -30.49 -5.04 -4.83
CA ASP A 354 -31.94 -4.83 -4.88
C ASP A 354 -32.49 -5.03 -6.30
N VAL A 355 -31.72 -4.66 -7.32
CA VAL A 355 -32.12 -4.81 -8.73
C VAL A 355 -31.87 -6.22 -9.27
N LEU A 356 -30.73 -6.85 -8.96
CA LEU A 356 -30.27 -8.07 -9.63
C LEU A 356 -30.47 -9.34 -8.80
N GLN A 357 -30.57 -9.22 -7.48
CA GLN A 357 -30.55 -10.39 -6.59
C GLN A 357 -31.85 -10.59 -5.79
N VAL A 358 -32.71 -9.58 -5.69
CA VAL A 358 -34.02 -9.71 -5.04
C VAL A 358 -35.01 -10.35 -6.03
N PRO A 359 -35.72 -11.44 -5.64
CA PRO A 359 -36.73 -12.06 -6.49
C PRO A 359 -37.86 -11.08 -6.81
N MET A 360 -38.15 -10.89 -8.09
CA MET A 360 -39.23 -10.02 -8.56
C MET A 360 -40.59 -10.75 -8.52
N LYS A 361 -41.64 -10.07 -8.05
CA LYS A 361 -43.00 -10.65 -7.96
C LYS A 361 -43.70 -10.81 -9.31
N ASP A 362 -43.39 -9.92 -10.27
CA ASP A 362 -43.96 -9.95 -11.62
C ASP A 362 -43.06 -10.76 -12.56
N PRO A 363 -43.59 -11.79 -13.25
CA PRO A 363 -42.84 -12.57 -14.24
C PRO A 363 -42.15 -11.71 -15.32
N LYS A 364 -42.78 -10.60 -15.73
CA LYS A 364 -42.19 -9.71 -16.75
C LYS A 364 -40.93 -9.01 -16.25
N THR A 365 -40.95 -8.52 -15.01
CA THR A 365 -39.79 -7.86 -14.39
C THR A 365 -38.67 -8.86 -14.09
N SER A 366 -38.99 -10.11 -13.75
CA SER A 366 -38.00 -11.17 -13.58
C SER A 366 -37.28 -11.49 -14.90
N MET A 367 -38.00 -11.52 -16.03
CA MET A 367 -37.37 -11.68 -17.34
C MET A 367 -36.43 -10.51 -17.70
N LEU A 368 -36.84 -9.27 -17.38
CA LEU A 368 -35.99 -8.08 -17.59
C LEU A 368 -34.75 -8.08 -16.69
N GLN A 369 -34.90 -8.51 -15.43
CA GLN A 369 -33.80 -8.69 -14.49
C GLN A 369 -32.79 -9.72 -15.03
N PHE A 370 -33.28 -10.85 -15.55
CA PHE A 370 -32.44 -11.85 -16.20
C PHE A 370 -31.73 -11.28 -17.42
N GLU A 371 -32.44 -10.58 -18.31
CA GLU A 371 -31.83 -9.93 -19.48
C GLU A 371 -30.75 -8.90 -19.08
N LEU A 372 -31.01 -8.10 -18.05
CA LEU A 372 -30.07 -7.12 -17.52
C LEU A 372 -28.81 -7.76 -16.93
N CYS A 373 -28.93 -8.87 -16.20
CA CYS A 373 -27.79 -9.65 -15.71
C CYS A 373 -26.89 -10.14 -16.86
N HIS A 374 -27.47 -10.44 -18.02
CA HIS A 374 -26.75 -10.98 -19.18
C HIS A 374 -26.23 -9.90 -20.14
N SER A 375 -26.57 -8.63 -19.89
CA SER A 375 -26.11 -7.49 -20.68
C SER A 375 -24.62 -7.24 -20.50
N SER A 376 -23.91 -7.04 -21.62
CA SER A 376 -22.47 -6.70 -21.61
C SER A 376 -22.17 -5.41 -20.84
N THR A 377 -23.12 -4.47 -20.81
CA THR A 377 -22.98 -3.22 -20.05
C THR A 377 -22.92 -3.48 -18.55
N THR A 378 -23.79 -4.35 -18.03
CA THR A 378 -23.80 -4.75 -16.61
C THR A 378 -22.49 -5.40 -16.23
N ILE A 379 -22.00 -6.35 -17.05
CA ILE A 379 -20.72 -7.03 -16.83
C ILE A 379 -19.55 -6.03 -16.82
N PHE A 380 -19.52 -5.11 -17.80
CA PHE A 380 -18.50 -4.08 -17.87
C PHE A 380 -18.52 -3.18 -16.63
N LEU A 381 -19.70 -2.76 -16.17
CA LEU A 381 -19.84 -1.95 -14.96
C LEU A 381 -19.37 -2.69 -13.71
N LEU A 382 -19.77 -3.95 -13.53
CA LEU A 382 -19.31 -4.80 -12.42
C LEU A 382 -17.78 -4.97 -12.45
N TYR A 383 -17.20 -5.20 -13.63
CA TYR A 383 -15.75 -5.33 -13.79
C TYR A 383 -15.00 -4.03 -13.50
N MET A 384 -15.46 -2.89 -14.02
CA MET A 384 -14.86 -1.58 -13.71
C MET A 384 -14.88 -1.30 -12.21
N TRP A 385 -15.97 -1.67 -11.51
CA TRP A 385 -16.06 -1.50 -10.07
C TRP A 385 -14.98 -2.27 -9.29
N ARG A 386 -14.63 -3.49 -9.71
CA ARG A 386 -13.55 -4.28 -9.09
C ARG A 386 -12.17 -3.61 -9.17
N LEU A 387 -11.96 -2.72 -10.15
CA LEU A 387 -10.70 -1.98 -10.31
C LEU A 387 -10.62 -0.72 -9.44
N PHE A 388 -11.76 -0.12 -9.12
CA PHE A 388 -11.85 1.16 -8.40
C PHE A 388 -12.35 1.01 -6.96
N GLU A 389 -12.46 -0.22 -6.46
CA GLU A 389 -12.81 -0.47 -5.07
C GLU A 389 -11.77 0.12 -4.10
N GLY A 390 -12.24 0.63 -2.96
CA GLY A 390 -11.37 1.23 -1.93
C GLY A 390 -10.27 0.28 -1.44
N GLN A 391 -10.56 -1.01 -1.27
CA GLN A 391 -9.57 -2.02 -0.88
C GLN A 391 -8.51 -2.23 -1.97
N ALA A 392 -8.91 -2.30 -3.25
CA ALA A 392 -7.98 -2.37 -4.38
C ALA A 392 -7.04 -1.15 -4.42
N LEU A 393 -7.59 0.06 -4.24
CA LEU A 393 -6.81 1.29 -4.19
C LEU A 393 -5.81 1.30 -3.02
N LEU A 394 -6.19 0.77 -1.85
CA LEU A 394 -5.28 0.59 -0.73
C LEU A 394 -4.13 -0.37 -1.09
N GLN A 395 -4.42 -1.50 -1.73
CA GLN A 395 -3.40 -2.45 -2.19
C GLN A 395 -2.43 -1.80 -3.20
N TYR A 396 -2.93 -0.96 -4.10
CA TYR A 396 -2.10 -0.21 -5.04
C TYR A 396 -1.16 0.78 -4.37
N VAL A 397 -1.48 1.27 -3.15
CA VAL A 397 -0.57 2.10 -2.35
C VAL A 397 0.45 1.25 -1.58
N LEU A 398 0.06 0.08 -1.09
CA LEU A 398 0.92 -0.82 -0.32
C LEU A 398 2.05 -1.44 -1.17
N ILE A 399 1.76 -1.81 -2.43
CA ILE A 399 2.75 -2.43 -3.34
C ILE A 399 3.98 -1.53 -3.53
N PRO A 400 3.84 -0.24 -3.88
CA PRO A 400 4.96 0.70 -3.92
C PRO A 400 5.76 0.77 -2.60
N ILE A 401 5.09 0.78 -1.43
CA ILE A 401 5.76 0.80 -0.10
C ILE A 401 6.66 -0.42 0.04
N LEU A 402 6.17 -1.59 -0.37
CA LEU A 402 6.92 -2.84 -0.31
C LEU A 402 8.17 -2.82 -1.21
N ILE A 403 8.03 -2.32 -2.44
CA ILE A 403 9.09 -2.31 -3.46
C ILE A 403 10.12 -1.19 -3.21
N ASP A 404 9.86 -0.26 -2.28
CA ASP A 404 10.68 0.94 -2.03
C ASP A 404 10.80 1.87 -3.26
N LYS A 405 9.82 1.80 -4.17
CA LYS A 405 9.80 2.56 -5.42
C LYS A 405 8.72 3.62 -5.51
N ILE A 406 7.90 3.79 -4.45
CA ILE A 406 6.87 4.86 -4.38
C ILE A 406 7.39 6.15 -4.95
N TRP A 407 8.59 6.54 -4.50
CA TRP A 407 9.02 7.92 -4.62
C TRP A 407 9.78 8.21 -5.91
N THR A 408 10.19 7.21 -6.69
CA THR A 408 10.68 7.45 -8.04
C THR A 408 9.53 7.70 -9.02
N ASN A 409 8.35 7.12 -8.76
CA ASN A 409 7.23 7.12 -9.69
C ASN A 409 6.06 8.03 -9.27
N MET A 410 6.01 8.51 -8.02
CA MET A 410 4.99 9.46 -7.55
C MET A 410 5.22 10.92 -8.02
N TYR A 411 6.15 11.12 -8.96
CA TYR A 411 6.35 12.36 -9.72
C TYR A 411 5.40 12.47 -10.95
N LEU A 412 4.38 11.62 -11.04
CA LEU A 412 3.34 11.72 -12.06
C LEU A 412 2.36 12.87 -11.79
#